data_AF-A0A7C0ZVF6-F1
#
_entry.id   AF-A0A7C0ZVF6-F1
#
_cell.length_a   1.000
_cell.length_b   1.000
_cell.length_c   1.000
_cell.angle_alpha   90.00
_cell.angle_beta   90.00
_cell.angle_gamma   90.00
#
_symmetry.space_group_name_H-M   'P 1'
#
loop_
_entity.id
_entity.type
_entity.pdbx_description
1 polymer ?
#
loop_
_entity_poly.entity_id
_entity_poly.type
_entity_poly.pdbx_seq_one_letter_code
_entity_poly.pdbx_strand_id
1 'polypeptide(L)' 'MDTDTTLTELRDAVHASEDEFSEYTRSISELKEDDFPEEEAYLEAFHELVGSFPDKMTDLITAYQLYIAALESVCLEQEE' A
#
# COMPACT_ATOMS: atom_id res chain seq x y z
N MET A 1 23.15 -9.67 9.53
CA MET A 1 22.50 -9.45 8.22
C MET A 1 22.98 -8.08 7.79
N ASP A 2 23.56 -7.94 6.60
CA ASP A 2 24.16 -6.68 6.16
C ASP A 2 23.09 -5.59 6.06
N THR A 3 23.38 -4.41 6.62
CA THR A 3 22.47 -3.26 6.70
C THR A 3 21.96 -2.84 5.31
N ASP A 4 22.80 -2.94 4.29
CA ASP A 4 22.44 -2.69 2.88
C ASP A 4 21.38 -3.67 2.33
N THR A 5 21.43 -4.93 2.77
CA THR A 5 20.44 -5.95 2.38
C THR A 5 19.09 -5.64 3.00
N THR A 6 19.06 -5.28 4.29
CA THR A 6 17.82 -4.91 4.99
C THR A 6 17.15 -3.66 4.39
N LEU A 7 17.94 -2.64 4.03
CA LEU A 7 17.41 -1.44 3.38
C LEU A 7 16.84 -1.74 1.98
N THR A 8 17.52 -2.60 1.23
CA THR A 8 17.06 -3.02 -0.10
C THR A 8 15.73 -3.76 0.00
N GLU A 9 15.60 -4.70 0.93
CA GLU A 9 14.34 -5.44 1.16
C GLU A 9 13.18 -4.53 1.56
N LEU A 10 13.43 -3.57 2.46
CA LEU A 10 12.39 -2.62 2.90
C LEU A 10 11.97 -1.66 1.78
N ARG A 11 12.91 -1.20 0.95
CA ARG A 11 12.58 -0.38 -0.23
C ARG A 11 11.72 -1.17 -1.21
N ASP A 12 12.07 -2.42 -1.47
CA ASP A 12 11.33 -3.27 -2.39
C ASP A 12 9.92 -3.58 -1.83
N ALA A 13 9.78 -3.72 -0.51
CA ALA A 13 8.47 -3.83 0.16
C ALA A 13 7.62 -2.55 0.03
N VAL A 14 8.23 -1.36 0.13
CA VAL A 14 7.53 -0.10 -0.13
C VAL A 14 7.02 -0.04 -1.56
N HIS A 15 7.87 -0.33 -2.55
CA HIS A 15 7.45 -0.32 -3.96
C HIS A 15 6.31 -1.32 -4.23
N ALA A 16 6.39 -2.53 -3.68
CA ALA A 16 5.30 -3.51 -3.80
C ALA A 16 3.98 -2.98 -3.20
N SER A 17 4.06 -2.31 -2.04
CA SER A 17 2.88 -1.70 -1.42
C SER A 17 2.32 -0.52 -2.21
N GLU A 18 3.17 0.31 -2.83
CA GLU A 18 2.76 1.38 -3.73
C GLU A 18 2.01 0.84 -4.97
N ASP A 19 2.56 -0.21 -5.58
CA ASP A 19 1.96 -0.88 -6.74
C ASP A 19 0.59 -1.47 -6.38
N GLU A 20 0.51 -2.22 -5.27
CA GLU A 20 -0.76 -2.78 -4.77
C GLU A 20 -1.80 -1.69 -4.49
N PHE A 21 -1.40 -0.60 -3.84
CA PHE A 21 -2.29 0.53 -3.56
C PHE A 21 -2.74 1.23 -4.85
N SER A 22 -1.86 1.37 -5.83
CA SER A 22 -2.19 1.95 -7.13
C SER A 22 -3.19 1.10 -7.91
N GLU A 23 -2.99 -0.22 -7.95
CA GLU A 23 -3.94 -1.15 -8.59
C GLU A 23 -5.29 -1.18 -7.87
N TYR A 24 -5.27 -1.11 -6.54
CA TYR A 24 -6.48 -1.06 -5.74
C TYR A 24 -7.29 0.22 -6.00
N THR A 25 -6.64 1.38 -5.98
CA THR A 25 -7.30 2.66 -6.27
C THR A 25 -7.79 2.76 -7.71
N ARG A 26 -7.07 2.17 -8.67
CA ARG A 26 -7.55 2.01 -10.04
C ARG A 26 -8.83 1.17 -10.08
N SER A 27 -8.88 0.05 -9.36
CA SER A 27 -10.06 -0.83 -9.30
C SER A 27 -11.30 -0.09 -8.77
N ILE A 28 -11.15 0.77 -7.76
CA ILE A 28 -12.23 1.66 -7.30
C ILE A 28 -12.66 2.63 -8.41
N SER A 29 -11.70 3.27 -9.09
CA SER A 29 -11.98 4.27 -10.12
C SER A 29 -12.61 3.68 -11.39
N GLU A 30 -12.33 2.42 -11.69
CA GLU A 30 -12.82 1.75 -12.89
C GLU A 30 -14.17 1.03 -12.65
N LEU A 31 -14.61 0.92 -11.40
CA LEU A 31 -15.90 0.35 -11.03
C LEU A 31 -17.04 1.18 -11.65
N LYS A 32 -17.88 0.54 -12.46
CA LYS A 32 -19.05 1.17 -13.09
C LYS A 32 -20.31 0.38 -12.79
N GLU A 33 -21.41 1.08 -12.59
CA GLU A 33 -22.73 0.47 -12.40
C GLU A 33 -23.13 -0.43 -13.59
N ASP A 34 -22.78 -0.02 -14.82
CA ASP A 34 -23.07 -0.76 -16.06
C ASP A 34 -22.41 -2.17 -16.13
N ASP A 35 -21.40 -2.44 -15.31
CA ASP A 35 -20.73 -3.74 -15.25
C ASP A 35 -21.52 -4.76 -14.40
N PHE A 36 -22.60 -4.33 -13.74
CA PHE A 36 -23.41 -5.15 -12.84
C PHE A 36 -24.83 -5.38 -13.36
N PRO A 37 -25.41 -6.57 -13.13
CA PRO A 37 -26.78 -6.87 -13.55
C PRO A 37 -27.83 -6.12 -12.72
N GLU A 38 -27.51 -5.74 -11.49
CA GLU A 38 -28.41 -5.12 -10.52
C GLU A 38 -27.68 -4.03 -9.72
N GLU A 39 -28.37 -2.94 -9.37
CA GLU A 39 -27.83 -1.81 -8.59
C GLU A 39 -27.29 -2.27 -7.22
N GLU A 40 -27.97 -3.22 -6.56
CA GLU A 40 -27.56 -3.74 -5.26
C GLU A 40 -26.20 -4.46 -5.33
N ALA A 41 -25.92 -5.19 -6.42
CA ALA A 41 -24.62 -5.84 -6.63
C ALA A 41 -23.49 -4.82 -6.86
N TYR A 42 -23.77 -3.72 -7.57
CA TYR A 42 -22.82 -2.62 -7.70
C TYR A 42 -22.53 -1.95 -6.35
N LEU A 43 -23.57 -1.68 -5.55
CA LEU A 43 -23.41 -1.06 -4.24
C LEU A 43 -22.63 -1.97 -3.28
N GLU A 44 -22.87 -3.27 -3.29
CA GLU A 44 -22.09 -4.24 -2.49
C GLU A 44 -20.60 -4.21 -2.87
N ALA A 45 -20.29 -4.29 -4.17
CA ALA A 45 -18.92 -4.22 -4.66
C ALA A 45 -18.25 -2.87 -4.36
N PHE A 46 -18.98 -1.77 -4.50
CA PHE A 46 -18.51 -0.43 -4.15
C PHE A 46 -18.21 -0.31 -2.66
N HIS A 47 -19.11 -0.80 -1.80
CA HIS A 47 -18.92 -0.74 -0.35
C HIS A 47 -17.76 -1.61 0.11
N GLU A 48 -17.54 -2.76 -0.49
CA GLU A 48 -16.38 -3.61 -0.21
C GLU A 48 -15.08 -2.90 -0.60
N LEU A 49 -14.99 -2.42 -1.84
CA LEU A 49 -13.78 -1.76 -2.35
C LEU A 49 -13.48 -0.42 -1.67
N VAL A 50 -14.49 0.41 -1.43
CA VAL A 50 -14.26 1.68 -0.71
C VAL A 50 -14.08 1.43 0.78
N GLY A 51 -14.75 0.42 1.35
CA GLY A 51 -14.65 0.05 2.75
C GLY A 51 -13.26 -0.39 3.17
N SER A 52 -12.55 -1.12 2.30
CA SER A 52 -11.17 -1.58 2.56
C SER A 52 -10.09 -0.55 2.17
N PHE A 53 -10.46 0.62 1.64
CA PHE A 53 -9.50 1.68 1.30
C PHE A 53 -8.66 2.18 2.50
N PRO A 54 -9.22 2.41 3.71
CA PRO A 54 -8.43 2.81 4.87
C PRO A 54 -7.39 1.78 5.29
N ASP A 55 -7.70 0.49 5.16
CA ASP A 55 -6.78 -0.60 5.49
C ASP A 55 -5.60 -0.59 4.51
N LYS A 56 -5.89 -0.52 3.20
CA LYS A 56 -4.85 -0.41 2.16
C LYS A 56 -3.96 0.82 2.30
N MET A 57 -4.53 1.94 2.71
CA MET A 57 -3.75 3.15 3.03
C MET A 57 -2.87 2.93 4.26
N THR A 58 -3.38 2.26 5.29
CA THR A 58 -2.63 1.95 6.52
C THR A 58 -1.45 1.03 6.24
N ASP A 59 -1.63 0.02 5.39
CA ASP A 59 -0.55 -0.87 4.95
C ASP A 59 0.58 -0.09 4.28
N LEU A 60 0.25 0.79 3.34
CA LEU A 60 1.22 1.64 2.63
C LEU A 60 1.97 2.59 3.59
N ILE A 61 1.24 3.26 4.48
CA ILE A 61 1.84 4.14 5.50
C ILE A 61 2.80 3.34 6.38
N THR A 62 2.42 2.14 6.78
CA THR A 62 3.24 1.26 7.62
C THR A 62 4.54 0.87 6.92
N ALA A 63 4.48 0.52 5.63
CA ALA A 63 5.66 0.21 4.83
C ALA A 63 6.65 1.39 4.78
N TYR A 64 6.15 2.61 4.52
CA TYR A 64 7.00 3.80 4.55
C TYR A 64 7.60 4.08 5.93
N GLN A 65 6.82 3.94 7.00
CA GLN A 65 7.31 4.16 8.36
C GLN A 65 8.46 3.21 8.72
N LEU A 66 8.34 1.93 8.35
CA LEU A 66 9.40 0.94 8.56
C LEU A 66 10.65 1.27 7.75
N TYR A 67 10.50 1.67 6.50
CA TYR A 67 11.63 2.05 5.65
C TYR A 67 12.33 3.32 6.15
N ILE A 68 11.57 4.34 6.56
CA ILE A 68 12.12 5.58 7.15
C ILE A 68 12.89 5.27 8.43
N ALA A 69 12.31 4.49 9.34
CA ALA A 69 12.97 4.11 10.59
C ALA A 69 14.29 3.35 10.34
N ALA A 70 14.32 2.49 9.33
CA ALA A 70 15.55 1.80 8.94
C ALA A 70 16.60 2.78 8.38
N LEU A 71 16.22 3.72 7.52
CA LEU A 71 17.11 4.76 7.00
C LEU A 71 17.69 5.64 8.13
N GLU A 72 16.85 6.04 9.09
CA GLU A 72 17.28 6.80 10.27
C GLU A 72 18.30 6.02 11.10
N SER A 73 18.09 4.71 11.31
CA SER A 73 19.05 3.85 12.02
C SER A 73 20.41 3.82 11.33
N VAL A 74 20.44 3.69 10.00
CA VAL A 74 21.70 3.68 9.24
C VAL A 74 22.42 5.01 9.32
N CYS A 75 21.69 6.13 9.25
CA CYS A 75 22.28 7.46 9.39
C CYS A 75 22.91 7.66 10.77
N LEU A 76 22.26 7.21 11.85
CA LEU A 76 22.77 7.33 13.21
C LEU A 76 24.01 6.45 13.45
N GLU A 77 24.05 5.24 12.88
CA GLU A 77 25.22 4.35 12.95
C GLU A 77 26.46 4.90 12.21
N GLN A 78 26.28 5.82 11.25
CA GLN A 78 27.38 6.46 10.52
C GLN A 78 27.96 7.70 11.23
N GLU A 79 27.26 8.24 12.23
CA GLU A 79 27.70 9.40 13.02
C GLU A 79 28.52 9.03 14.27
N GLU A 80 28.54 7.75 14.67
CA GLU A 80 29.38 7.18 15.75
C GLU A 80 30.75 6.65 15.24
#